data_AF-A0A401TW48-F1
#
_entry.id   AF-A0A401TW48-F1
#
_cell.length_a   1.000
_cell.length_b   1.000
_cell.length_c   1.000
_cell.angle_alpha   90.00
_cell.angle_beta   90.00
_cell.angle_gamma   90.00
#
_symmetry.space_group_name_H-M   'P 1'
#
loop_
_entity.id
_entity.type
_entity.pdbx_description
1 polymer ?
#
loop_
_entity_poly.entity_id
_entity_poly.type
_entity_poly.pdbx_seq_one_letter_code
_entity_poly.pdbx_strand_id
1 'polypeptide(L)'
;ETANVALDPNGDISILIGTQSSGQGHQTAYAQIVAEQFGVPPERVHVLQGDTDKIATGLGTGGSASIPSGGVSVQRATHELGNKLKELAAQALEAGAGDLEIADGRIRIAGTDRSVSFADLAKRPGGDTSKMNASATFASADGTYPNGTHLAEVEIDPSTGIIKIVSYVIVDDFGVTLNPLMLAGQVHGGAMQGIGQALMEQAVYSPTDGQLVTGTFMDYAMPRAADGPSFV
;
A
#
# COMPACT_ATOMS: atom_id res chain seq x y z
N GLU A 1 -9.09 -6.61 7.91
CA GLU A 1 -7.63 -6.48 7.99
C GLU A 1 -7.24 -5.81 9.30
N THR A 2 -6.18 -6.26 9.96
CA THR A 2 -5.72 -5.70 11.25
C THR A 2 -4.31 -5.15 11.07
N ALA A 3 -4.10 -3.90 11.48
CA ALA A 3 -2.78 -3.28 11.51
C ALA A 3 -2.40 -3.03 12.97
N ASN A 4 -1.17 -3.40 13.33
CA ASN A 4 -0.53 -3.00 14.57
C ASN A 4 0.57 -1.99 14.24
N VAL A 5 0.57 -0.85 14.93
CA VAL A 5 1.57 0.20 14.76
C VAL A 5 2.23 0.45 16.11
N ALA A 6 3.55 0.46 16.14
CA ALA A 6 4.32 0.57 17.37
C ALA A 6 5.47 1.57 17.23
N LEU A 7 5.76 2.28 18.33
CA LEU A 7 6.94 3.10 18.49
C LEU A 7 8.10 2.22 18.96
N ASP A 8 9.18 2.18 18.19
CA ASP A 8 10.38 1.40 18.49
C ASP A 8 11.30 2.13 19.49
N PRO A 9 12.17 1.40 20.22
CA PRO A 9 13.06 2.01 21.22
C PRO A 9 14.03 3.07 20.67
N ASN A 10 14.31 3.07 19.36
CA ASN A 10 15.14 4.07 18.70
C ASN A 10 14.35 5.31 18.24
N GLY A 11 13.02 5.32 18.40
CA GLY A 11 12.12 6.39 17.97
C GLY A 11 11.53 6.21 16.57
N ASP A 12 11.82 5.11 15.89
CA ASP A 12 11.21 4.73 14.60
C ASP A 12 9.83 4.10 14.82
N ILE A 13 9.10 3.84 13.74
CA ILE A 13 7.77 3.25 13.80
C ILE A 13 7.73 1.93 13.04
N SER A 14 7.21 0.89 13.67
CA SER A 14 6.97 -0.40 13.02
C SER A 14 5.49 -0.61 12.75
N ILE A 15 5.17 -1.14 11.56
CA ILE A 15 3.82 -1.55 11.14
C ILE A 15 3.82 -3.05 10.91
N LEU A 16 2.93 -3.78 11.57
CA LEU A 16 2.66 -5.19 11.32
C LEU A 16 1.25 -5.31 10.75
N ILE A 17 1.13 -5.86 9.54
CA ILE A 17 -0.16 -5.99 8.85
C ILE A 17 -0.24 -7.29 8.04
N GLY A 18 -1.44 -7.89 8.01
CA GLY A 18 -1.69 -9.19 7.39
C GLY A 18 -1.88 -9.17 5.87
N THR A 19 -1.86 -8.00 5.23
CA THR A 19 -1.72 -7.90 3.76
C THR A 19 -0.30 -8.30 3.36
N GLN A 20 -0.10 -8.73 2.11
CA GLN A 20 1.21 -9.15 1.63
C GLN A 20 1.49 -8.55 0.27
N SER A 21 2.58 -7.78 0.14
CA SER A 21 2.96 -7.25 -1.16
C SER A 21 3.66 -8.30 -2.02
N SER A 22 3.32 -8.31 -3.31
CA SER A 22 3.98 -9.05 -4.39
C SER A 22 4.43 -8.10 -5.52
N GLY A 23 4.64 -6.81 -5.21
CA GLY A 23 5.07 -5.79 -6.19
C GLY A 23 4.23 -4.52 -6.25
N GLN A 24 3.14 -4.44 -5.46
CA GLN A 24 2.26 -3.26 -5.41
C GLN A 24 2.87 -2.10 -4.59
N GLY A 25 3.94 -2.37 -3.82
CA GLY A 25 4.67 -1.38 -3.03
C GLY A 25 4.01 -1.01 -1.69
N HIS A 26 3.40 -1.97 -1.01
CA HIS A 26 2.76 -1.73 0.29
C HIS A 26 3.71 -1.10 1.31
N GLN A 27 4.99 -1.46 1.29
CA GLN A 27 6.01 -0.92 2.19
C GLN A 27 6.07 0.60 2.09
N THR A 28 6.13 1.14 0.86
CA THR A 28 6.14 2.58 0.61
C THR A 28 4.80 3.21 0.98
N ALA A 29 3.70 2.63 0.52
CA ALA A 29 2.36 3.17 0.73
C ALA A 29 2.00 3.30 2.21
N TYR A 30 2.12 2.22 2.99
CA TYR A 30 1.81 2.27 4.42
C TYR A 30 2.79 3.14 5.21
N ALA A 31 4.07 3.18 4.82
CA ALA A 31 5.03 4.09 5.42
C ALA A 31 4.62 5.55 5.21
N GLN A 32 4.15 5.94 4.02
CA GLN A 32 3.69 7.30 3.74
C GLN A 32 2.51 7.72 4.64
N ILE A 33 1.54 6.83 4.89
CA ILE A 33 0.40 7.10 5.78
C ILE A 33 0.88 7.47 7.19
N VAL A 34 1.81 6.69 7.74
CA VAL A 34 2.35 6.92 9.10
C VAL A 34 3.25 8.15 9.13
N ALA A 35 4.11 8.30 8.12
CA ALA A 35 5.03 9.40 7.98
C ALA A 35 4.31 10.75 7.96
N GLU A 36 3.23 10.87 7.20
CA GLU A 36 2.41 12.08 7.13
C GLU A 36 1.84 12.46 8.49
N GLN A 37 1.30 11.47 9.23
CA GLN A 37 0.67 11.75 10.52
C GLN A 37 1.67 12.15 11.61
N PHE A 38 2.86 11.55 11.63
CA PHE A 38 3.86 11.78 12.67
C PHE A 38 4.95 12.79 12.28
N GLY A 39 4.96 13.24 11.02
CA GLY A 39 6.00 14.11 10.49
C GLY A 39 7.39 13.45 10.49
N VAL A 40 7.47 12.13 10.31
CA VAL A 40 8.76 11.42 10.21
C VAL A 40 9.10 11.11 8.76
N PRO A 41 10.39 11.04 8.39
CA PRO A 41 10.78 10.49 7.10
C PRO A 41 10.23 9.06 6.92
N PRO A 42 9.67 8.70 5.75
CA PRO A 42 9.16 7.34 5.49
C PRO A 42 10.17 6.23 5.74
N GLU A 43 11.47 6.51 5.61
CA GLU A 43 12.56 5.55 5.86
C GLU A 43 12.68 5.16 7.35
N ARG A 44 12.04 5.91 8.25
CA ARG A 44 11.93 5.60 9.67
C ARG A 44 10.65 4.83 10.01
N VAL A 45 9.90 4.40 8.99
CA VAL A 45 8.71 3.56 9.14
C VAL A 45 8.96 2.19 8.52
N HIS A 46 8.99 1.17 9.37
CA HIS A 46 9.33 -0.20 8.99
C HIS A 46 8.06 -1.03 8.84
N VAL A 47 7.77 -1.48 7.63
CA VAL A 47 6.58 -2.30 7.35
C VAL A 47 6.95 -3.78 7.31
N LEU A 48 6.33 -4.57 8.17
CA LEU A 48 6.46 -6.01 8.23
C LEU A 48 5.17 -6.70 7.75
N GLN A 49 5.34 -7.62 6.80
CA GLN A 49 4.27 -8.43 6.21
C GLN A 49 4.77 -9.88 6.04
N GLY A 50 3.85 -10.85 6.06
CA GLY A 50 4.13 -12.25 5.71
C GLY A 50 4.88 -13.10 6.75
N ASP A 51 5.35 -12.53 7.86
CA ASP A 51 5.97 -13.27 8.97
C ASP A 51 4.89 -13.73 9.98
N THR A 52 4.42 -14.97 9.85
CA THR A 52 3.32 -15.50 10.67
C THR A 52 3.68 -15.75 12.13
N ASP A 53 4.97 -15.80 12.47
CA ASP A 53 5.41 -15.87 13.88
C ASP A 53 5.14 -14.54 14.59
N LYS A 54 5.09 -13.44 13.84
CA LYS A 54 4.81 -12.09 14.36
C LYS A 54 3.40 -11.59 14.01
N ILE A 55 2.80 -12.13 12.95
CA ILE A 55 1.50 -11.70 12.43
C ILE A 55 0.57 -12.92 12.43
N ALA A 56 -0.21 -13.07 13.49
CA ALA A 56 -1.03 -14.27 13.71
C ALA A 56 -2.10 -14.50 12.64
N THR A 57 -2.69 -13.43 12.09
CA THR A 57 -3.77 -13.50 11.10
C THR A 57 -3.67 -12.37 10.08
N GLY A 58 -4.24 -12.58 8.90
CA GLY A 58 -4.28 -11.61 7.81
C GLY A 58 -5.26 -12.05 6.73
N LEU A 59 -5.77 -11.10 5.94
CA LEU A 59 -6.62 -11.43 4.79
C LEU A 59 -5.81 -11.65 3.51
N GLY A 60 -4.49 -11.41 3.55
CA GLY A 60 -3.63 -11.41 2.38
C GLY A 60 -3.94 -10.24 1.45
N THR A 61 -3.49 -10.35 0.21
CA THR A 61 -3.72 -9.34 -0.82
C THR A 61 -4.42 -9.95 -2.01
N GLY A 62 -5.60 -9.40 -2.32
CA GLY A 62 -6.45 -9.78 -3.44
C GLY A 62 -7.58 -8.75 -3.59
N GLY A 63 -8.25 -8.76 -4.74
CA GLY A 63 -9.40 -7.89 -5.02
C GLY A 63 -9.13 -6.39 -4.80
N SER A 64 -7.87 -5.95 -4.94
CA SER A 64 -7.43 -4.57 -4.69
C SER A 64 -7.78 -4.02 -3.29
N ALA A 65 -7.92 -4.89 -2.28
CA ALA A 65 -8.39 -4.51 -0.95
C ALA A 65 -7.31 -3.94 0.00
N SER A 66 -6.02 -4.01 -0.38
CA SER A 66 -4.92 -3.69 0.54
C SER A 66 -4.87 -2.22 0.98
N ILE A 67 -5.16 -1.26 0.10
CA ILE A 67 -5.26 0.16 0.50
C ILE A 67 -6.64 0.48 1.08
N PRO A 68 -7.78 0.10 0.45
CA PRO A 68 -9.12 0.36 1.00
C PRO A 68 -9.37 -0.21 2.40
N SER A 69 -8.83 -1.40 2.71
CA SER A 69 -8.97 -2.01 4.03
C SER A 69 -7.73 -1.81 4.88
N GLY A 70 -6.57 -2.24 4.38
CA GLY A 70 -5.32 -2.19 5.15
C GLY A 70 -4.83 -0.77 5.41
N GLY A 71 -4.93 0.14 4.43
CA GLY A 71 -4.56 1.55 4.61
C GLY A 71 -5.40 2.24 5.69
N VAL A 72 -6.70 1.94 5.74
CA VAL A 72 -7.60 2.45 6.80
C VAL A 72 -7.23 1.88 8.17
N SER A 73 -6.91 0.58 8.26
CA SER A 73 -6.42 -0.02 9.50
C SER A 73 -5.13 0.65 9.97
N VAL A 74 -4.16 0.88 9.08
CA VAL A 74 -2.91 1.59 9.40
C VAL A 74 -3.20 3.00 9.89
N GLN A 75 -4.01 3.78 9.18
CA GLN A 75 -4.37 5.14 9.57
C GLN A 75 -5.01 5.18 10.96
N ARG A 76 -5.98 4.30 11.23
CA ARG A 76 -6.67 4.25 12.53
C ARG A 76 -5.75 3.84 13.67
N ALA A 77 -4.92 2.80 13.46
CA ALA A 77 -3.94 2.37 14.45
C ALA A 77 -2.92 3.48 14.73
N THR A 78 -2.51 4.22 13.70
CA THR A 78 -1.57 5.33 13.85
C THR A 78 -2.20 6.53 14.58
N HIS A 79 -3.48 6.84 14.32
CA HIS A 79 -4.27 7.81 15.10
C HIS A 79 -4.32 7.44 16.58
N GLU A 80 -4.65 6.18 16.88
CA GLU A 80 -4.71 5.69 18.26
C GLU A 80 -3.34 5.71 18.94
N LEU A 81 -2.27 5.30 18.24
CA LEU A 81 -0.90 5.39 18.75
C LEU A 81 -0.55 6.85 19.07
N GLY A 82 -0.86 7.79 18.18
CA GLY A 82 -0.63 9.22 18.41
C GLY A 82 -1.30 9.72 19.69
N ASN A 83 -2.54 9.31 19.95
CA ASN A 83 -3.25 9.67 21.18
C ASN A 83 -2.56 9.09 22.43
N LYS A 84 -2.19 7.81 22.40
CA LYS A 84 -1.45 7.15 23.49
C LYS A 84 -0.10 7.80 23.75
N LEU A 85 0.64 8.17 22.71
CA LEU A 85 1.92 8.87 22.84
C LEU A 85 1.73 10.29 23.42
N LYS A 86 0.67 11.01 23.06
CA LYS A 86 0.33 12.30 23.68
C LYS A 86 0.05 12.17 25.17
N GLU A 87 -0.63 11.11 25.61
CA GLU A 87 -0.84 10.86 27.05
C GLU A 87 0.47 10.63 27.81
N LEU A 88 1.41 9.89 27.21
CA LEU A 88 2.76 9.71 27.80
C LEU A 88 3.54 11.03 27.82
N ALA A 89 3.47 11.80 26.72
CA ALA A 89 4.16 13.07 26.60
C ALA A 89 3.56 14.14 27.53
N ALA A 90 2.26 14.09 27.83
CA ALA A 90 1.60 14.99 28.78
C ALA A 90 2.22 14.88 30.18
N GLN A 91 2.50 13.65 30.64
CA GLN A 91 3.23 13.41 31.88
C GLN A 91 4.68 13.89 31.79
N ALA A 92 5.30 13.73 30.61
CA ALA A 92 6.67 14.14 30.39
C ALA A 92 6.90 15.65 30.37
N LEU A 93 5.92 16.39 29.84
CA LEU A 93 5.96 17.82 29.61
C LEU A 93 5.16 18.60 30.67
N GLU A 94 4.49 17.92 31.60
CA GLU A 94 3.61 18.52 32.60
C GLU A 94 2.58 19.45 31.95
N ALA A 95 1.92 18.95 30.91
CA ALA A 95 0.98 19.69 30.07
C ALA A 95 -0.31 18.88 29.84
N GLY A 96 -1.39 19.56 29.47
CA GLY A 96 -2.63 18.87 29.07
C GLY A 96 -2.45 18.16 27.73
N ALA A 97 -2.98 16.94 27.58
CA ALA A 97 -2.88 16.19 26.32
C ALA A 97 -3.54 16.93 25.13
N GLY A 98 -4.54 17.77 25.38
CA GLY A 98 -5.19 18.63 24.38
C GLY A 98 -4.30 19.77 23.86
N ASP A 99 -3.26 20.14 24.62
CA ASP A 99 -2.31 21.19 24.26
C ASP A 99 -1.11 20.63 23.46
N LEU A 100 -1.11 19.31 23.16
CA LEU A 100 0.00 18.64 22.52
C LEU A 100 -0.23 18.42 21.02
N GLU A 101 0.79 18.72 20.24
CA GLU A 101 0.85 18.50 18.80
C GLU A 101 1.99 17.54 18.46
N ILE A 102 1.74 16.65 17.50
CA ILE A 102 2.77 15.77 16.92
C ILE A 102 3.28 16.44 15.66
N ALA A 103 4.59 16.62 15.57
CA ALA A 103 5.26 17.10 14.36
C ALA A 103 6.73 16.67 14.41
N ASP A 104 7.32 16.41 13.24
CA ASP A 104 8.75 16.15 13.08
C ASP A 104 9.29 14.99 13.93
N GLY A 105 8.48 13.96 14.20
CA GLY A 105 8.84 12.85 15.09
C GLY A 105 8.96 13.24 16.56
N ARG A 106 8.27 14.31 16.96
CA ARG A 106 8.26 14.85 18.33
C ARG A 106 6.84 15.18 18.75
N ILE A 107 6.63 15.24 20.06
CA ILE A 107 5.43 15.80 20.66
C ILE A 107 5.81 17.11 21.35
N ARG A 108 5.11 18.19 21.03
CA ARG A 108 5.38 19.54 21.57
C ARG A 108 4.12 20.18 22.14
N ILE A 109 4.29 21.06 23.12
CA ILE A 109 3.21 21.90 23.62
C ILE A 109 2.96 23.02 22.60
N ALA A 110 1.72 23.18 22.16
CA ALA A 110 1.29 24.19 21.21
C ALA A 110 1.72 25.60 21.67
N GLY A 111 2.30 26.38 20.75
CA GLY A 111 2.75 27.75 21.05
C GLY A 111 4.03 27.88 21.87
N THR A 112 4.77 26.79 22.12
CA THR A 112 6.05 26.82 22.87
C THR A 112 7.17 26.03 22.18
N ASP A 113 8.38 26.10 22.72
CA ASP A 113 9.54 25.30 22.33
C ASP A 113 9.68 23.98 23.12
N ARG A 114 8.82 23.74 24.12
CA ARG A 114 8.86 22.54 24.96
C ARG A 114 8.38 21.33 24.17
N SER A 115 9.25 20.33 24.02
CA SER A 115 8.97 19.11 23.27
C SER A 115 9.71 17.89 23.82
N VAL A 116 9.23 16.71 23.46
CA VAL A 116 9.88 15.42 23.70
C VAL A 116 9.94 14.66 22.37
N SER A 117 11.11 14.11 22.02
CA SER A 117 11.23 13.31 20.81
C SER A 117 10.61 11.93 21.01
N PHE A 118 10.23 11.26 19.93
CA PHE A 118 9.81 9.86 19.96
C PHE A 118 10.86 8.94 20.60
N ALA A 119 12.14 9.16 20.30
CA ALA A 119 13.24 8.38 20.88
C ALA A 119 13.37 8.59 22.40
N ASP A 120 13.24 9.83 22.87
CA ASP A 120 13.30 10.14 24.30
C ASP A 120 12.07 9.60 25.03
N LEU A 121 10.90 9.66 24.40
CA LEU A 121 9.66 9.14 24.93
C LEU A 121 9.72 7.59 25.06
N ALA A 122 10.24 6.91 24.05
CA ALA A 122 10.41 5.46 24.04
C ALA A 122 11.36 4.94 25.13
N LYS A 123 12.37 5.73 25.50
CA LYS A 123 13.38 5.37 26.51
C LYS A 123 13.04 5.84 27.92
N ARG A 124 11.93 6.55 28.12
CA ARG A 124 11.62 7.19 29.39
C ARG A 124 11.41 6.15 30.50
N PRO A 125 12.17 6.22 31.61
CA PRO A 125 11.98 5.33 32.75
C PRO A 125 10.58 5.47 33.35
N GLY A 126 9.92 4.34 33.63
CA GLY A 126 8.56 4.33 34.18
C GLY A 126 7.46 4.68 33.17
N GLY A 127 7.79 4.83 31.89
CA GLY A 127 6.81 4.97 30.82
C GLY A 127 5.98 3.69 30.65
N ASP A 128 4.68 3.85 30.44
CA ASP A 128 3.77 2.74 30.19
C ASP A 128 4.00 2.18 28.78
N THR A 129 4.76 1.08 28.68
CA THR A 129 5.08 0.40 27.42
C THR A 129 3.83 -0.09 26.67
N SER A 130 2.70 -0.28 27.35
CA SER A 130 1.43 -0.65 26.69
C SER A 130 0.90 0.47 25.79
N LYS A 131 1.35 1.71 26.00
CA LYS A 131 0.99 2.89 25.19
C LYS A 131 1.94 3.14 24.01
N MET A 132 2.97 2.31 23.84
CA MET A 132 3.89 2.38 22.69
C MET A 132 3.39 1.59 21.49
N ASN A 133 2.22 0.94 21.59
CA ASN A 133 1.60 0.22 20.50
C ASN A 133 0.09 0.51 20.43
N ALA A 134 -0.44 0.43 19.23
CA ALA A 134 -1.86 0.50 18.96
C ALA A 134 -2.24 -0.46 17.83
N SER A 135 -3.50 -0.87 17.82
CA SER A 135 -4.01 -1.82 16.84
C SER A 135 -5.39 -1.38 16.38
N ALA A 136 -5.64 -1.46 15.08
CA ALA A 136 -6.96 -1.23 14.54
C ALA A 136 -7.32 -2.31 13.52
N THR A 137 -8.57 -2.76 13.60
CA THR A 137 -9.17 -3.65 12.63
C THR A 137 -10.20 -2.87 11.82
N PHE A 138 -10.10 -2.96 10.51
CA PHE A 138 -11.13 -2.46 9.62
C PHE A 138 -11.52 -3.56 8.63
N ALA A 139 -12.83 -3.73 8.49
CA ALA A 139 -13.46 -4.52 7.45
C ALA A 139 -14.61 -3.67 6.91
N SER A 140 -14.65 -3.46 5.60
CA SER A 140 -15.80 -2.84 4.96
C SER A 140 -16.75 -3.93 4.50
N ALA A 141 -18.05 -3.77 4.75
CA ALA A 141 -19.07 -4.61 4.15
C ALA A 141 -19.27 -4.26 2.67
N ASP A 142 -19.05 -2.99 2.32
CA ASP A 142 -19.16 -2.47 0.96
C ASP A 142 -17.79 -2.35 0.30
N GLY A 143 -17.71 -2.61 -1.01
CA GLY A 143 -16.50 -2.35 -1.80
C GLY A 143 -16.28 -0.85 -2.02
N THR A 144 -15.06 -0.50 -2.42
CA THR A 144 -14.81 0.76 -3.14
C THR A 144 -15.14 0.56 -4.61
N TYR A 145 -15.67 1.59 -5.28
CA TYR A 145 -16.08 1.52 -6.68
C TYR A 145 -15.25 2.49 -7.54
N PRO A 146 -13.96 2.22 -7.77
CA PRO A 146 -13.21 2.96 -8.77
C PRO A 146 -13.85 2.72 -10.13
N ASN A 147 -13.77 3.72 -11.01
CA ASN A 147 -14.24 3.60 -12.37
C ASN A 147 -13.18 4.13 -13.33
N GLY A 148 -13.33 3.79 -14.60
CA GLY A 148 -12.40 4.25 -15.60
C GLY A 148 -12.94 4.10 -17.01
N THR A 149 -12.29 4.76 -17.94
CA THR A 149 -12.57 4.71 -19.38
C THR A 149 -11.26 4.50 -20.11
N HIS A 150 -11.23 3.46 -20.94
CA HIS A 150 -10.10 3.13 -21.79
C HIS A 150 -10.51 3.33 -23.25
N LEU A 151 -9.66 3.99 -24.04
CA LEU A 151 -9.81 4.09 -25.50
C LEU A 151 -8.58 3.47 -26.17
N ALA A 152 -8.82 2.58 -27.13
CA ALA A 152 -7.76 1.99 -27.94
C ALA A 152 -8.02 2.25 -29.42
N GLU A 153 -7.01 2.75 -30.12
CA GLU A 153 -6.96 2.81 -31.58
C GLU A 153 -6.10 1.66 -32.09
N VAL A 154 -6.65 0.86 -32.99
CA VAL A 154 -5.99 -0.32 -33.54
C VAL A 154 -6.01 -0.31 -35.07
N GLU A 155 -4.89 -0.69 -35.66
CA GLU A 155 -4.75 -1.00 -37.07
C GLU A 155 -4.63 -2.51 -37.24
N ILE A 156 -5.31 -3.06 -38.25
CA ILE A 156 -5.26 -4.49 -38.56
C ILE A 156 -4.83 -4.64 -40.01
N ASP A 157 -3.74 -5.36 -40.25
CA ASP A 157 -3.37 -5.76 -41.60
C ASP A 157 -4.35 -6.84 -42.10
N PRO A 158 -5.15 -6.58 -43.13
CA PRO A 158 -6.18 -7.52 -43.60
C PRO A 158 -5.60 -8.80 -44.23
N SER A 159 -4.33 -8.76 -44.65
CA SER A 159 -3.66 -9.90 -45.29
C SER A 159 -3.02 -10.86 -44.28
N THR A 160 -2.58 -10.35 -43.13
CA THR A 160 -1.85 -11.13 -42.11
C THR A 160 -2.63 -11.30 -40.80
N GLY A 161 -3.61 -10.43 -40.55
CA GLY A 161 -4.32 -10.36 -39.27
C GLY A 161 -3.48 -9.74 -38.15
N ILE A 162 -2.28 -9.22 -38.43
CA ILE A 162 -1.45 -8.56 -37.42
C ILE A 162 -2.17 -7.31 -36.93
N ILE A 163 -2.32 -7.22 -35.60
CA ILE A 163 -2.93 -6.10 -34.91
C ILE A 163 -1.82 -5.21 -34.36
N LYS A 164 -1.91 -3.91 -34.64
CA LYS A 164 -1.03 -2.89 -34.08
C LYS A 164 -1.87 -1.93 -33.25
N ILE A 165 -1.48 -1.73 -32.00
CA ILE A 165 -2.08 -0.71 -31.13
C ILE A 165 -1.40 0.63 -31.44
N VAL A 166 -2.13 1.56 -32.04
CA VAL A 166 -1.61 2.87 -32.46
C VAL A 166 -1.58 3.83 -31.29
N SER A 167 -2.66 3.86 -30.51
CA SER A 167 -2.78 4.68 -29.30
C SER A 167 -3.64 3.98 -28.26
N TYR A 168 -3.35 4.24 -26.98
CA TYR A 168 -4.13 3.73 -25.86
C TYR A 168 -4.19 4.79 -24.76
N VAL A 169 -5.40 5.26 -24.48
CA VAL A 169 -5.69 6.29 -23.48
C VAL A 169 -6.40 5.68 -22.29
N ILE A 170 -5.95 5.99 -21.08
CA ILE A 170 -6.52 5.48 -19.83
C ILE A 170 -6.92 6.65 -18.95
N VAL A 171 -8.20 6.71 -18.57
CA VAL A 171 -8.70 7.65 -17.57
C VAL A 171 -9.35 6.86 -16.46
N ASP A 172 -8.68 6.76 -15.31
CA ASP A 172 -9.19 6.08 -14.12
C ASP A 172 -9.43 7.08 -12.98
N ASP A 173 -10.57 6.94 -12.31
CA ASP A 173 -10.90 7.58 -11.04
C ASP A 173 -10.86 6.54 -9.91
N PHE A 174 -9.79 6.61 -9.11
CA PHE A 174 -9.60 5.79 -7.91
C PHE A 174 -9.99 6.51 -6.62
N GLY A 175 -10.56 7.71 -6.71
CA GLY A 175 -10.72 8.63 -5.58
C GLY A 175 -9.37 9.17 -5.10
N VAL A 176 -9.20 9.24 -3.77
CA VAL A 176 -7.97 9.79 -3.17
C VAL A 176 -6.80 8.87 -3.44
N THR A 177 -5.81 9.39 -4.15
CA THR A 177 -4.60 8.66 -4.52
C THR A 177 -3.49 8.90 -3.51
N LEU A 178 -2.97 7.82 -2.92
CA LEU A 178 -1.88 7.87 -1.95
C LEU A 178 -0.52 8.14 -2.62
N ASN A 179 -0.23 7.44 -3.71
CA ASN A 179 1.02 7.59 -4.45
C ASN A 179 0.76 7.52 -5.97
N PRO A 180 0.67 8.67 -6.66
CA PRO A 180 0.34 8.72 -8.08
C PRO A 180 1.34 7.98 -8.98
N LEU A 181 2.62 8.00 -8.63
CA LEU A 181 3.66 7.33 -9.42
C LEU A 181 3.50 5.81 -9.38
N MET A 182 3.26 5.25 -8.20
CA MET A 182 3.04 3.81 -8.06
C MET A 182 1.72 3.38 -8.68
N LEU A 183 0.67 4.19 -8.55
CA LEU A 183 -0.63 3.94 -9.17
C LEU A 183 -0.49 3.88 -10.70
N ALA A 184 0.21 4.83 -11.32
CA ALA A 184 0.48 4.80 -12.76
C ALA A 184 1.20 3.50 -13.19
N GLY A 185 2.16 3.02 -12.40
CA GLY A 185 2.82 1.74 -12.64
C GLY A 185 1.86 0.54 -12.61
N GLN A 186 0.90 0.54 -11.68
CA GLN A 186 -0.14 -0.51 -11.63
C GLN A 186 -1.07 -0.44 -12.84
N VAL A 187 -1.48 0.76 -13.26
CA VAL A 187 -2.31 0.97 -14.45
C VAL A 187 -1.60 0.45 -15.70
N HIS A 188 -0.32 0.80 -15.91
CA HIS A 188 0.46 0.29 -17.03
C HIS A 188 0.58 -1.24 -17.02
N GLY A 189 0.88 -1.83 -15.85
CA GLY A 189 1.00 -3.27 -15.69
C GLY A 189 -0.31 -4.00 -16.01
N GLY A 190 -1.44 -3.49 -15.48
CA GLY A 190 -2.77 -4.04 -15.73
C GLY A 190 -3.20 -3.91 -17.19
N ALA A 191 -2.94 -2.76 -17.81
CA ALA A 191 -3.23 -2.54 -19.22
C ALA A 191 -2.43 -3.51 -20.13
N MET A 192 -1.13 -3.70 -19.86
CA MET A 192 -0.32 -4.67 -20.60
C MET A 192 -0.79 -6.12 -20.40
N GLN A 193 -1.20 -6.50 -19.19
CA GLN A 193 -1.81 -7.81 -18.94
C GLN A 193 -3.11 -7.99 -19.72
N GLY A 194 -3.97 -6.96 -19.75
CA GLY A 194 -5.21 -6.99 -20.52
C GLY A 194 -4.98 -7.11 -22.03
N ILE A 195 -3.97 -6.40 -22.55
CA ILE A 195 -3.54 -6.52 -23.96
C ILE A 195 -3.06 -7.93 -24.26
N GLY A 196 -2.20 -8.51 -23.39
CA GLY A 196 -1.73 -9.88 -23.51
C GLY A 196 -2.88 -10.88 -23.56
N GLN A 197 -3.82 -10.81 -22.62
CA GLN A 197 -5.00 -11.68 -22.58
C GLN A 197 -5.91 -11.52 -23.81
N ALA A 198 -6.08 -10.30 -24.31
CA ALA A 198 -6.96 -10.04 -25.44
C ALA A 198 -6.38 -10.54 -26.78
N LEU A 199 -5.06 -10.42 -26.97
CA LEU A 199 -4.44 -10.56 -28.29
C LEU A 199 -3.45 -11.74 -28.41
N MET A 200 -2.93 -12.27 -27.31
CA MET A 200 -1.72 -13.13 -27.34
C MET A 200 -1.87 -14.40 -26.48
N GLU A 201 -2.24 -14.25 -25.22
CA GLU A 201 -2.15 -15.28 -24.20
C GLU A 201 -3.27 -16.31 -24.31
N GLN A 202 -2.92 -17.60 -24.40
CA GLN A 202 -3.89 -18.70 -24.41
C GLN A 202 -3.35 -19.96 -23.71
N ALA A 203 -4.17 -20.56 -22.84
CA ALA A 203 -3.95 -21.89 -22.31
C ALA A 203 -4.62 -22.93 -23.22
N VAL A 204 -3.83 -23.58 -24.08
CA VAL A 204 -4.33 -24.52 -25.07
C VAL A 204 -4.04 -25.94 -24.64
N TYR A 205 -5.09 -26.74 -24.53
CA TYR A 205 -5.00 -28.16 -24.21
C TYR A 205 -5.25 -29.00 -25.45
N SER A 206 -4.42 -30.02 -25.65
CA SER A 206 -4.57 -30.99 -26.73
C SER A 206 -5.91 -31.74 -26.58
N PRO A 207 -6.74 -31.80 -27.63
CA PRO A 207 -8.05 -32.45 -27.56
C PRO A 207 -7.94 -33.98 -27.47
N THR A 208 -6.79 -34.58 -27.80
CA THR A 208 -6.63 -36.04 -27.84
C THR A 208 -6.19 -36.64 -26.50
N ASP A 209 -5.35 -35.93 -25.74
CA ASP A 209 -4.72 -36.44 -24.53
C ASP A 209 -4.74 -35.46 -23.34
N GLY A 210 -5.30 -34.25 -23.52
CA GLY A 210 -5.43 -33.26 -22.47
C GLY A 210 -4.11 -32.61 -22.05
N GLN A 211 -3.03 -32.78 -22.81
CA GLN A 211 -1.75 -32.13 -22.52
C GLN A 211 -1.84 -30.61 -22.72
N LEU A 212 -1.34 -29.81 -21.77
CA LEU A 212 -1.15 -28.37 -21.96
C LEU A 212 0.00 -28.15 -22.95
N VAL A 213 -0.32 -27.66 -24.15
CA VAL A 213 0.69 -27.45 -25.22
C VAL A 213 1.31 -26.05 -25.16
N THR A 214 0.65 -25.08 -24.53
CA THR A 214 1.21 -23.76 -24.23
C THR A 214 1.81 -23.68 -22.82
N GLY A 215 2.52 -24.74 -22.41
CA GLY A 215 3.06 -24.88 -21.05
C GLY A 215 4.34 -24.09 -20.75
N THR A 216 4.90 -23.41 -21.76
CA THR A 216 6.15 -22.65 -21.64
C THR A 216 6.04 -21.31 -22.37
N PHE A 217 6.89 -20.34 -22.06
CA PHE A 217 6.94 -19.05 -22.78
C PHE A 217 7.43 -19.14 -24.23
N MET A 218 7.81 -20.33 -24.72
CA MET A 218 8.02 -20.55 -26.15
C MET A 218 6.69 -20.55 -26.92
N ASP A 219 5.61 -20.99 -26.26
CA ASP A 219 4.31 -21.24 -26.86
C ASP A 219 3.21 -20.34 -26.26
N TYR A 220 3.29 -20.06 -24.96
CA TYR A 220 2.48 -19.07 -24.28
C TYR A 220 3.05 -17.67 -24.54
N ALA A 221 2.37 -16.91 -25.39
CA ALA A 221 2.83 -15.61 -25.85
C ALA A 221 2.67 -14.52 -24.78
N MET A 222 3.66 -14.40 -23.89
CA MET A 222 3.75 -13.29 -22.95
C MET A 222 3.98 -11.96 -23.70
N PRO A 223 3.22 -10.90 -23.40
CA PRO A 223 3.42 -9.60 -24.01
C PRO A 223 4.79 -9.01 -23.65
N ARG A 224 5.42 -8.36 -24.63
CA ARG A 224 6.73 -7.69 -24.52
C ARG A 224 6.57 -6.19 -24.65
N ALA A 225 7.65 -5.45 -24.35
CA ALA A 225 7.65 -3.99 -24.45
C ALA A 225 7.29 -3.46 -25.85
N ALA A 226 7.61 -4.19 -26.92
CA ALA A 226 7.28 -3.79 -28.29
C ALA A 226 5.82 -4.06 -28.68
N ASP A 227 5.09 -4.86 -27.91
CA ASP A 227 3.70 -5.21 -28.19
C ASP A 227 2.71 -4.19 -27.61
N GLY A 228 3.19 -3.34 -26.69
CA GLY A 228 2.41 -2.28 -26.06
C GLY A 228 2.71 -0.89 -26.65
N PRO A 229 1.71 0.02 -26.68
CA PRO A 229 1.96 1.42 -26.95
C PRO A 229 2.56 2.12 -25.72
N SER A 230 2.96 3.38 -25.89
CA SER A 230 3.02 4.28 -24.73
C SER A 230 1.60 4.58 -24.27
N PHE A 231 1.34 4.46 -22.97
CA PHE A 231 0.05 4.82 -22.39
C PHE A 231 -0.02 6.33 -22.16
N VAL A 232 -1.21 6.90 -22.42
CA VAL A 232 -1.55 8.30 -22.18
C VAL A 232 -2.65 8.40 -21.14
#